data_AF-W4Q665-F1
#
_entry.id   AF-W4Q665-F1
#
_cell.length_a   1.000
_cell.length_b   1.000
_cell.length_c   1.000
_cell.angle_alpha   90.00
_cell.angle_beta   90.00
_cell.angle_gamma   90.00
#
_symmetry.space_group_name_H-M   'P 1'
#
loop_
_entity.id
_entity.type
_entity.pdbx_description
1 polymer ?
#
loop_
_entity_poly.entity_id
_entity_poly.type
_entity_poly.pdbx_seq_one_letter_code
_entity_poly.pdbx_strand_id
1 'polypeptide(L)'
;MENEIVEFHYEDYQFVITRFKRINWKQYEVFAQFQYFLFLFGKRLAKINKENSLIEVFNTEIRDLVFATFEDLTLNIDSVLSEYILVDDAIFECLKQVEKLNPIYLDKDEE
;
A
#
# COMPACT_ATOMS: atom_id res chain seq x y z
N MET A 1 -10.26 12.09 -6.94
CA MET A 1 -9.72 10.80 -7.47
C MET A 1 -8.25 10.55 -7.10
N GLU A 2 -7.53 11.53 -6.52
CA GLU A 2 -6.07 11.45 -6.31
C GLU A 2 -5.62 10.60 -5.11
N ASN A 3 -6.52 10.24 -4.19
CA ASN A 3 -6.17 9.65 -2.88
C ASN A 3 -6.57 8.16 -2.73
N GLU A 4 -6.48 7.38 -3.80
CA GLU A 4 -6.87 5.94 -3.75
C GLU A 4 -5.67 5.00 -3.64
N ILE A 5 -4.47 5.46 -3.99
CA ILE A 5 -3.26 4.64 -4.05
C ILE A 5 -2.10 5.44 -3.44
N VAL A 6 -1.35 4.80 -2.55
CA VAL A 6 -0.07 5.26 -2.03
C VAL A 6 1.00 4.27 -2.46
N GLU A 7 1.98 4.76 -3.21
CA GLU A 7 3.15 4.00 -3.61
C GLU A 7 4.38 4.52 -2.88
N PHE A 8 5.08 3.62 -2.19
CA PHE A 8 6.28 3.94 -1.44
C PHE A 8 7.39 2.99 -1.83
N HIS A 9 8.54 3.54 -2.20
CA HIS A 9 9.71 2.77 -2.62
C HIS A 9 10.82 2.92 -1.59
N TYR A 10 11.37 1.80 -1.14
CA TYR A 10 12.50 1.78 -0.22
C TYR A 10 13.44 0.63 -0.56
N GLU A 11 14.67 0.97 -0.92
CA GLU A 11 15.69 0.00 -1.38
C GLU A 11 15.15 -0.92 -2.49
N ASP A 12 15.10 -2.23 -2.20
CA ASP A 12 14.62 -3.27 -3.10
C ASP A 12 13.12 -3.57 -2.96
N TYR A 13 12.41 -2.79 -2.14
CA TYR A 13 10.99 -2.98 -1.83
C TYR A 13 10.12 -1.88 -2.41
N GLN A 14 8.95 -2.27 -2.90
CA GLN A 14 7.87 -1.38 -3.30
C GLN A 14 6.62 -1.76 -2.52
N PHE A 15 6.08 -0.79 -1.78
CA PHE A 15 4.84 -0.89 -1.04
C PHE A 15 3.76 -0.16 -1.84
N VAL A 16 2.64 -0.83 -2.09
CA VAL A 16 1.47 -0.27 -2.76
C VAL A 16 0.29 -0.45 -1.83
N ILE A 17 -0.23 0.65 -1.30
CA ILE A 17 -1.35 0.65 -0.35
C ILE A 17 -2.52 1.33 -1.04
N THR A 18 -3.65 0.63 -1.10
CA THR A 18 -4.79 1.07 -1.89
C THR A 18 -6.06 1.06 -1.06
N ARG A 19 -6.97 1.98 -1.36
CA ARG A 19 -8.32 2.04 -0.79
C ARG A 19 -9.35 1.75 -1.87
N PHE A 20 -10.20 0.76 -1.65
CA PHE A 20 -11.33 0.45 -2.52
C PHE A 20 -12.65 0.68 -1.83
N LYS A 21 -13.61 1.28 -2.53
CA LYS A 21 -14.99 1.39 -2.09
C LYS A 21 -15.66 0.02 -2.17
N ARG A 22 -16.29 -0.43 -1.08
CA ARG A 22 -17.01 -1.70 -1.05
C ARG A 22 -18.31 -1.61 -1.84
N ILE A 23 -18.64 -2.69 -2.55
CA ILE A 23 -19.96 -2.85 -3.18
C ILE A 23 -20.91 -3.42 -2.12
N ASN A 24 -21.74 -2.56 -1.54
CA ASN A 24 -22.75 -2.99 -0.57
C ASN A 24 -23.99 -3.49 -1.32
N TRP A 25 -24.17 -4.82 -1.39
CA TRP A 25 -25.32 -5.46 -2.06
C TRP A 25 -26.67 -5.18 -1.36
N LYS A 26 -26.65 -4.71 -0.11
CA LYS A 26 -27.82 -4.26 0.65
C LYS A 26 -27.48 -2.93 1.34
N GLN A 27 -28.43 -1.99 1.35
CA GLN A 27 -28.35 -0.68 2.03
C GLN A 27 -28.32 -0.84 3.57
N TYR A 28 -27.33 -1.56 4.09
CA TYR A 28 -27.04 -1.52 5.52
C TYR A 28 -26.08 -0.37 5.76
N GLU A 29 -26.58 0.69 6.39
CA GLU A 29 -25.86 1.94 6.67
C GLU A 29 -24.64 1.78 7.60
N VAL A 30 -24.41 0.58 8.15
CA VAL A 30 -23.45 0.31 9.24
C VAL A 30 -22.11 -0.27 8.74
N PHE A 31 -21.96 -0.60 7.45
CA PHE A 31 -20.70 -1.17 6.96
C PHE A 31 -19.64 -0.11 6.70
N ALA A 32 -18.38 -0.42 7.08
CA ALA A 32 -17.22 0.35 6.63
C ALA A 32 -17.22 0.41 5.11
N GLN A 33 -17.33 1.63 4.58
CA GLN A 33 -17.53 1.91 3.16
C GLN A 33 -16.29 1.57 2.30
N PHE A 34 -15.14 1.43 2.94
CA PHE A 34 -13.86 1.21 2.30
C PHE A 34 -13.18 -0.04 2.84
N GLN A 35 -12.30 -0.59 2.00
CA GLN A 35 -11.40 -1.69 2.32
C GLN A 35 -10.01 -1.32 1.81
N TYR A 36 -8.98 -1.75 2.53
CA TYR A 36 -7.61 -1.37 2.24
C TYR A 36 -6.79 -2.60 1.93
N PHE A 37 -5.88 -2.46 0.96
CA PHE A 37 -5.01 -3.54 0.52
C PHE A 37 -3.58 -3.03 0.52
N LEU A 38 -2.67 -3.80 1.11
CA LEU A 38 -1.24 -3.59 1.02
C LEU A 38 -0.66 -4.69 0.14
N PHE A 39 0.04 -4.29 -0.91
CA PHE A 39 0.88 -5.18 -1.70
C PHE A 39 2.34 -4.77 -1.51
N LEU A 40 3.19 -5.76 -1.25
CA LEU A 40 4.62 -5.58 -1.14
C LEU A 40 5.31 -6.36 -2.24
N PHE A 41 6.16 -5.69 -2.99
CA PHE A 41 6.98 -6.27 -4.03
C PHE A 41 8.45 -6.19 -3.65
N GLY A 42 9.19 -7.28 -3.86
CA GLY A 42 10.65 -7.31 -3.73
C GLY A 42 11.32 -7.45 -5.10
N LYS A 43 12.41 -6.71 -5.33
CA LYS A 43 13.28 -6.84 -6.50
C LYS A 43 14.25 -8.01 -6.32
N ARG A 44 13.73 -9.24 -6.36
CA ARG A 44 14.54 -10.43 -6.07
C ARG A 44 15.23 -11.08 -7.27
N LEU A 45 14.83 -10.77 -8.49
CA LEU A 45 15.32 -11.49 -9.67
C LEU A 45 15.91 -10.53 -10.68
N ALA A 46 17.20 -10.24 -10.53
CA ALA A 46 18.07 -9.76 -11.60
C ALA A 46 18.43 -10.97 -12.48
N LYS A 47 17.64 -11.24 -13.52
CA LYS A 47 17.99 -12.29 -14.49
C LYS A 47 19.00 -11.68 -15.46
N ILE A 48 20.25 -12.10 -15.37
CA ILE A 48 21.27 -11.73 -16.35
C ILE A 48 20.95 -12.50 -17.63
N ASN A 49 20.48 -11.80 -18.65
CA ASN A 49 20.29 -12.39 -19.96
C ASN A 49 21.68 -12.64 -20.59
N LYS A 50 22.02 -13.92 -20.77
CA LYS A 50 23.36 -14.34 -21.24
C LYS A 50 23.65 -13.93 -22.68
N GLU A 51 22.63 -13.60 -23.47
CA GLU A 51 22.77 -13.29 -24.91
C GLU A 51 23.14 -11.83 -25.17
N ASN A 52 22.79 -10.92 -24.25
CA ASN A 52 22.87 -9.48 -24.44
C ASN A 52 23.29 -8.70 -23.18
N SER A 53 23.68 -9.40 -22.10
CA SER A 53 24.18 -8.81 -20.85
C SER A 53 23.21 -7.84 -20.16
N LEU A 54 21.93 -7.87 -20.54
CA LEU A 54 20.88 -7.06 -19.93
C LEU A 54 20.44 -7.72 -18.62
N ILE A 55 20.37 -6.93 -17.56
CA ILE A 55 19.82 -7.34 -16.26
C ILE A 55 18.33 -7.02 -16.27
N GLU A 56 17.48 -8.04 -16.38
CA GLU A 56 16.03 -7.88 -16.21
C GLU A 56 15.70 -8.01 -14.73
N VAL A 57 15.16 -6.94 -14.12
CA VAL A 57 14.72 -6.93 -12.72
C VAL A 57 13.21 -7.13 -12.68
N PHE A 58 12.75 -8.23 -12.10
CA PHE A 58 11.32 -8.50 -11.91
C PHE A 58 10.89 -8.14 -10.48
N ASN A 59 9.85 -7.30 -10.37
CA ASN A 59 9.13 -7.10 -9.12
C ASN A 59 8.33 -8.37 -8.82
N THR A 60 8.67 -9.05 -7.72
CA THR A 60 7.94 -10.24 -7.26
C THR A 60 7.08 -9.84 -6.07
N GLU A 61 5.78 -10.13 -6.12
CA GLU A 61 4.92 -9.97 -4.95
C GLU A 61 5.39 -10.90 -3.83
N ILE A 62 5.68 -10.32 -2.66
CA ILE A 62 6.20 -11.06 -1.50
C ILE A 62 5.26 -11.04 -0.31
N ARG A 63 4.27 -10.12 -0.29
CA ARG A 63 3.22 -10.08 0.73
C ARG A 63 2.00 -9.32 0.20
N ASP A 64 0.83 -9.85 0.52
CA ASP A 64 -0.46 -9.19 0.40
C ASP A 64 -1.18 -9.19 1.76
N LEU A 65 -1.76 -8.05 2.12
CA LEU A 65 -2.59 -7.92 3.32
C LEU A 65 -3.84 -7.11 3.02
N VAL A 66 -4.91 -7.43 3.75
CA VAL A 66 -6.23 -6.82 3.59
C VAL A 66 -6.70 -6.31 4.94
N PHE A 67 -7.09 -5.05 5.01
CA PHE A 67 -7.57 -4.40 6.23
C PHE A 67 -9.03 -3.99 6.08
N ALA A 68 -9.80 -4.23 7.12
CA ALA A 68 -11.24 -4.06 7.09
C ALA A 68 -11.68 -2.59 7.17
N THR A 69 -10.86 -1.74 7.79
CA THR A 69 -11.07 -0.29 7.97
C THR A 69 -9.74 0.47 7.89
N PHE A 70 -9.79 1.80 7.88
CA PHE A 70 -8.58 2.64 7.91
C PHE A 70 -7.85 2.51 9.25
N GLU A 71 -8.59 2.39 10.35
CA GLU A 71 -8.04 2.20 11.70
C GLU A 71 -7.31 0.85 11.80
N ASP A 72 -7.88 -0.21 11.20
CA ASP A 72 -7.23 -1.51 11.11
C ASP A 72 -5.92 -1.43 10.30
N LEU A 73 -5.90 -0.66 9.21
CA LEU A 73 -4.67 -0.39 8.46
C LEU A 73 -3.63 0.34 9.34
N THR A 74 -3.97 1.45 9.98
CA THR A 74 -3.01 2.29 10.72
C THR A 74 -2.48 1.62 11.99
N LEU A 75 -3.27 0.75 12.63
CA LEU A 75 -2.83 -0.02 13.80
C LEU A 75 -1.80 -1.09 13.46
N ASN A 76 -1.81 -1.61 12.23
CA ASN A 76 -1.01 -2.78 11.85
C ASN A 76 0.14 -2.45 10.89
N ILE A 77 0.02 -1.39 10.09
CA ILE A 77 0.97 -1.09 9.01
C ILE A 77 2.40 -0.84 9.51
N ASP A 78 2.57 -0.19 10.65
CA ASP A 78 3.88 0.09 11.25
C ASP A 78 4.67 -1.20 11.50
N SER A 79 4.00 -2.22 12.06
CA SER A 79 4.59 -3.54 12.28
C SER A 79 5.02 -4.20 10.98
N VAL A 80 4.23 -4.04 9.90
CA VAL A 80 4.57 -4.61 8.60
C VAL A 80 5.75 -3.89 7.97
N LEU A 81 5.76 -2.56 8.01
CA LEU A 81 6.86 -1.75 7.48
C LEU A 81 8.18 -2.07 8.20
N SER A 82 8.14 -2.25 9.52
CA SER A 82 9.30 -2.57 10.36
C SER A 82 9.98 -3.90 10.02
N GLU A 83 9.30 -4.82 9.32
CA GLU A 83 9.91 -6.07 8.84
C GLU A 83 10.85 -5.86 7.64
N TYR A 84 10.70 -4.73 6.92
CA TYR A 84 11.35 -4.49 5.64
C TYR A 84 12.13 -3.16 5.59
N ILE A 85 11.82 -2.22 6.49
CA ILE A 85 12.45 -0.91 6.60
C ILE A 85 13.11 -0.84 7.98
N LEU A 86 14.42 -0.61 8.01
CA LEU A 86 15.20 -0.50 9.27
C LEU A 86 15.43 0.94 9.72
N VAL A 87 14.92 1.92 8.95
CA VAL A 87 15.11 3.35 9.19
C VAL A 87 13.78 3.97 9.56
N ASP A 88 13.65 4.41 10.81
CA ASP A 88 12.42 4.99 11.38
C ASP A 88 11.90 6.19 10.58
N ASP A 89 12.79 7.05 10.08
CA ASP A 89 12.41 8.20 9.25
C ASP A 89 11.68 7.77 7.97
N ALA A 90 12.08 6.64 7.36
CA ALA A 90 11.44 6.12 6.15
C ALA A 90 10.08 5.50 6.47
N ILE A 91 9.94 4.83 7.62
CA ILE A 91 8.65 4.33 8.11
C ILE A 91 7.70 5.51 8.33
N PHE A 92 8.15 6.54 9.05
CA PHE A 92 7.34 7.72 9.35
C PHE A 92 6.87 8.44 8.09
N GLU A 93 7.73 8.56 7.07
CA GLU A 93 7.35 9.18 5.80
C GLU A 93 6.32 8.35 5.03
N CYS A 94 6.41 7.02 5.09
CA CYS A 94 5.39 6.13 4.54
C CYS A 94 4.04 6.32 5.26
N LEU A 95 4.03 6.33 6.60
CA LEU A 95 2.82 6.53 7.40
C LEU A 95 2.12 7.86 7.08
N LYS A 96 2.88 8.95 6.91
CA LYS A 96 2.31 10.24 6.47
C LYS A 96 1.62 10.16 5.11
N GLN A 97 2.16 9.36 4.18
CA GLN A 97 1.54 9.20 2.87
C GLN A 97 0.25 8.38 2.98
N VAL A 98 0.23 7.37 3.85
CA VAL A 98 -0.95 6.53 4.10
C VAL A 98 -2.13 7.32 4.66
N GLU A 99 -1.88 8.39 5.43
CA GLU A 99 -2.94 9.30 5.89
C GLU A 99 -3.80 9.87 4.75
N LYS A 100 -3.26 9.99 3.53
CA LYS A 100 -4.04 10.42 2.36
C LYS A 100 -5.20 9.48 2.04
N LEU A 101 -5.09 8.19 2.40
CA LEU A 101 -6.13 7.19 2.19
C LEU A 101 -7.26 7.27 3.24
N ASN A 102 -7.14 8.15 4.25
CA ASN A 102 -8.18 8.34 5.23
C ASN A 102 -9.48 8.83 4.53
N PRO A 103 -10.65 8.20 4.79
CA PRO A 103 -11.91 8.60 4.16
C PRO A 103 -12.29 10.06 4.38
N ILE A 104 -11.83 10.71 5.46
CA ILE A 104 -12.14 12.13 5.76
C ILE A 104 -11.68 13.11 4.67
N TYR A 105 -10.74 12.70 3.82
CA TYR A 105 -10.24 13.54 2.72
C TYR A 105 -11.08 13.41 1.45
N LEU A 106 -12.11 12.56 1.41
CA LEU A 106 -13.02 12.44 0.27
C LEU A 106 -14.03 13.59 0.20
N ASP A 107 -14.49 14.08 1.36
CA ASP A 107 -15.51 15.13 1.43
C ASP A 107 -14.98 16.52 1.05
N LYS A 108 -13.65 16.68 0.92
CA LYS A 108 -12.99 17.96 0.60
C LYS A 108 -12.88 18.24 -0.90
N ASP A 109 -13.13 17.25 -1.75
CA ASP A 109 -13.02 17.38 -3.20
C ASP A 109 -14.38 17.70 -3.89
N GLU A 110 -15.47 17.87 -3.12
CA GLU A 110 -16.83 18.13 -3.63
C GLU A 110 -17.31 19.60 -3.47
N GLU A 111 -16.45 20.55 -3.05
CA GLU A 111 -16.75 22.01 -3.02
C GLU A 111 -16.10 22.81 -4.16
#